data_AF-A0A7X8D3M1-F1
#
_entry.id   AF-A0A7X8D3M1-F1
#
_cell.length_a   1.000
_cell.length_b   1.000
_cell.length_c   1.000
_cell.angle_alpha   90.00
_cell.angle_beta   90.00
_cell.angle_gamma   90.00
#
_symmetry.space_group_name_H-M   'P 1'
#
loop_
_entity.id
_entity.type
_entity.pdbx_description
1 polymer ?
#
loop_
_entity_poly.entity_id
_entity_poly.type
_entity_poly.pdbx_seq_one_letter_code
_entity_poly.pdbx_strand_id
1 'polypeptide(L)'
;MNFQSSHRFLLFAITPATFLRVFHYKKQPNLRLLIGCCLAVLIYLQVFHDDFYTLYQPYLFTVYHSSLELLGVAITWSIFAIAWYLAPREQQRRNLFMGLGFLIIGIMELFHILTYPGMPLSEVVAEGACMLFWYVGRLTLFLTLALALAIPVGSIASPRERNGGLFSSLLLAIGLIYFLPRLSVNPYLLYIPEMTNGYLNIVIELGL
;
A
#
# COMPACT_ATOMS: atom_id res chain seq x y z
N MET A 1 20.82 -43.62 18.09
CA MET A 1 20.68 -44.13 16.71
C MET A 1 19.21 -44.05 16.30
N ASN A 2 18.96 -43.50 15.10
CA ASN A 2 17.70 -43.35 14.32
C ASN A 2 16.59 -42.50 14.96
N PHE A 3 16.21 -41.30 14.50
CA PHE A 3 16.00 -40.71 13.16
C PHE A 3 14.85 -41.33 12.37
N GLN A 4 13.69 -40.67 12.38
CA GLN A 4 12.84 -40.52 11.20
C GLN A 4 11.87 -39.32 11.32
N SER A 5 12.09 -38.35 10.45
CA SER A 5 11.17 -37.32 9.97
C SER A 5 9.98 -37.95 9.23
N SER A 6 8.80 -37.35 9.10
CA SER A 6 8.61 -36.21 8.18
C SER A 6 7.11 -35.92 7.87
N HIS A 7 6.85 -34.66 7.48
CA HIS A 7 5.78 -34.18 6.59
C HIS A 7 4.30 -34.32 6.98
N ARG A 8 3.72 -33.19 7.46
CA ARG A 8 2.47 -32.63 6.90
C ARG A 8 2.55 -31.10 6.83
N PHE A 9 3.28 -30.62 5.82
CA PHE A 9 2.82 -29.47 5.06
C PHE A 9 1.47 -29.86 4.45
N LEU A 10 0.45 -29.01 4.53
CA LEU A 10 -0.56 -28.79 3.48
C LEU A 10 -1.61 -27.78 3.99
N LEU A 11 -1.63 -26.64 3.29
CA LEU A 11 -2.77 -25.77 3.05
C LEU A 11 -3.25 -24.90 4.22
N PHE A 12 -2.62 -23.73 4.33
CA PHE A 12 -3.27 -22.49 4.80
C PHE A 12 -4.42 -22.13 3.83
N ALA A 13 -5.47 -22.95 3.81
CA ALA A 13 -6.76 -22.48 3.35
C ALA A 13 -7.16 -21.38 4.35
N ILE A 14 -7.28 -20.15 3.87
CA ILE A 14 -7.99 -19.09 4.58
C ILE A 14 -9.43 -19.59 4.69
N THR A 15 -9.71 -20.39 5.73
CA THR A 15 -11.06 -20.91 5.93
C THR A 15 -11.98 -19.72 6.21
N PRO A 16 -13.25 -19.75 5.74
CA PRO A 16 -14.23 -18.72 6.07
C PRO A 16 -14.33 -18.48 7.58
N ALA A 17 -14.08 -19.51 8.40
CA ALA A 17 -14.02 -19.42 9.84
C ALA A 17 -12.87 -18.51 10.37
N THR A 18 -11.69 -18.52 9.74
CA THR A 18 -10.59 -17.62 10.09
C THR A 18 -10.91 -16.17 9.71
N PHE A 19 -11.57 -15.96 8.57
CA PHE A 19 -12.05 -14.65 8.13
C PHE A 19 -13.15 -14.10 9.06
N LEU A 20 -14.12 -14.94 9.44
CA LEU A 20 -15.18 -14.58 10.38
C LEU A 20 -14.66 -14.32 11.80
N ARG A 21 -13.53 -14.93 12.20
CA ARG A 21 -12.89 -14.64 13.50
C ARG A 21 -12.33 -13.21 13.58
N VAL A 22 -11.91 -12.61 12.46
CA VAL A 22 -11.55 -11.19 12.39
C VAL A 22 -12.75 -10.30 12.72
N PHE A 23 -13.95 -10.68 12.26
CA PHE A 23 -15.21 -9.98 12.55
C PHE A 23 -15.83 -10.33 13.92
N HIS A 24 -15.41 -11.44 14.53
CA HIS A 24 -15.77 -11.80 15.92
C HIS A 24 -14.88 -11.11 16.97
N TYR A 25 -14.10 -10.10 16.57
CA TYR A 25 -13.48 -9.18 17.52
C TYR A 25 -14.59 -8.34 18.19
N LYS A 26 -14.69 -8.44 19.53
CA LYS A 26 -15.59 -7.73 20.46
C LYS A 26 -16.45 -6.65 19.77
N LYS A 27 -17.79 -6.80 19.72
CA LYS A 27 -18.74 -5.80 19.13
C LYS A 27 -18.36 -4.38 19.60
N GLN A 28 -17.57 -3.66 18.81
CA GLN A 28 -17.13 -2.30 19.10
C GLN A 28 -18.04 -1.38 18.29
N PRO A 29 -18.98 -0.64 18.93
CA PRO A 29 -19.91 0.24 18.21
C PRO A 29 -19.17 1.27 17.34
N ASN A 30 -17.97 1.67 17.77
CA ASN A 30 -17.10 2.61 17.08
C ASN A 30 -16.65 2.12 15.68
N LEU A 31 -16.48 0.81 15.48
CA LEU A 31 -16.07 0.26 14.19
C LEU A 31 -17.20 0.33 13.15
N ARG A 32 -18.44 0.07 13.57
CA ARG A 32 -19.62 0.18 12.69
C ARG A 32 -19.88 1.63 12.31
N LEU A 33 -19.74 2.54 13.27
CA LEU A 33 -19.85 3.97 13.03
C LEU A 33 -18.78 4.44 12.03
N LEU A 34 -17.53 4.03 12.22
CA LEU A 34 -16.44 4.34 11.28
C LEU A 34 -16.74 3.84 9.87
N ILE A 35 -17.16 2.58 9.71
CA ILE A 35 -17.54 2.02 8.40
C ILE A 35 -18.71 2.82 7.80
N GLY A 36 -19.72 3.16 8.60
CA GLY A 36 -20.85 3.99 8.16
C GLY A 36 -20.42 5.38 7.69
N CYS A 37 -19.50 6.03 8.41
CA CYS A 37 -18.93 7.31 8.02
C CYS A 37 -18.13 7.20 6.71
N CYS A 38 -17.29 6.17 6.55
CA CYS A 38 -16.56 5.94 5.30
C CYS A 38 -17.53 5.74 4.12
N LEU A 39 -18.57 4.94 4.28
CA LEU A 39 -19.58 4.71 3.24
C LEU A 39 -20.36 5.98 2.91
N ALA A 40 -20.72 6.80 3.91
CA ALA A 40 -21.40 8.06 3.68
C ALA A 40 -20.54 9.06 2.90
N VAL A 41 -19.24 9.13 3.21
CA VAL A 41 -18.29 9.96 2.45
C VAL A 41 -18.16 9.47 1.00
N LEU A 42 -18.05 8.16 0.78
CA LEU A 42 -17.98 7.59 -0.57
C LEU A 42 -19.26 7.89 -1.37
N ILE A 43 -20.44 7.73 -0.77
CA ILE A 43 -21.73 8.05 -1.40
C ILE A 43 -21.81 9.54 -1.71
N TYR A 44 -21.39 10.41 -0.79
CA TYR A 44 -21.37 11.86 -1.02
C TYR A 44 -20.49 12.22 -2.22
N LEU A 45 -19.27 11.69 -2.28
CA LEU A 45 -18.35 11.94 -3.40
C LEU A 45 -18.92 11.44 -4.74
N GLN A 46 -19.71 10.35 -4.72
CA GLN A 46 -20.36 9.82 -5.91
C GLN A 46 -21.54 10.68 -6.39
N VAL A 47 -22.37 11.17 -5.47
CA VAL A 47 -23.56 11.95 -5.82
C VAL A 47 -23.19 13.35 -6.30
N PHE A 48 -22.15 13.96 -5.74
CA PHE A 48 -21.74 15.32 -6.06
C PHE A 48 -20.56 15.38 -7.04
N HIS A 49 -20.24 14.28 -7.71
CA HIS A 49 -19.11 14.14 -8.64
C HIS A 49 -19.07 15.32 -9.63
N ASP A 50 -20.14 15.56 -10.40
CA ASP A 50 -20.18 16.55 -11.49
C ASP A 50 -19.94 18.01 -11.05
N ASP A 51 -20.38 18.38 -9.85
CA ASP A 51 -20.16 19.71 -9.27
C ASP A 51 -18.69 19.92 -8.86
N PHE A 52 -17.98 18.85 -8.50
CA PHE A 52 -16.54 18.90 -8.24
C PHE A 52 -15.72 19.07 -9.53
N TYR A 53 -16.11 18.46 -10.66
CA TYR A 53 -15.31 18.55 -11.91
C TYR A 53 -15.46 19.90 -12.62
N THR A 54 -16.64 20.51 -12.56
CA THR A 54 -16.93 21.75 -13.30
C THR A 54 -16.27 23.00 -12.68
N LEU A 55 -15.86 22.94 -11.41
CA LEU A 55 -15.24 24.06 -10.69
C LEU A 55 -13.70 24.01 -10.63
N TYR A 56 -13.07 22.88 -10.97
CA TYR A 56 -11.66 22.66 -10.68
C TYR A 56 -10.72 22.96 -11.86
N GLN A 57 -9.91 24.01 -11.70
CA GLN A 57 -8.77 24.27 -12.58
C GLN A 57 -7.74 23.12 -12.48
N PRO A 58 -7.15 22.66 -13.59
CA PRO A 58 -6.20 21.54 -13.59
C PRO A 58 -5.05 21.68 -12.58
N TYR A 59 -4.57 22.91 -12.40
CA TYR A 59 -3.53 23.22 -11.40
C TYR A 59 -3.99 22.97 -9.96
N LEU A 60 -5.21 23.41 -9.61
CA LEU A 60 -5.75 23.19 -8.26
C LEU A 60 -5.93 21.70 -8.01
N PHE A 61 -6.45 20.96 -8.99
CA PHE A 61 -6.60 19.51 -8.89
C PHE A 61 -5.28 18.82 -8.50
N THR A 62 -4.19 19.09 -9.23
CA THR A 62 -2.87 18.51 -8.92
C THR A 62 -2.39 18.87 -7.51
N VAL A 63 -2.61 20.12 -7.08
CA VAL A 63 -2.23 20.55 -5.72
C VAL A 63 -2.99 19.77 -4.65
N TYR A 64 -4.32 19.64 -4.77
CA TYR A 64 -5.11 18.93 -3.77
C TYR A 64 -4.84 17.43 -3.78
N HIS A 65 -4.77 16.81 -4.97
CA HIS A 65 -4.43 15.41 -5.13
C HIS A 65 -3.09 15.10 -4.45
N SER A 66 -2.02 15.78 -4.82
CA SER A 66 -0.70 15.51 -4.24
C SER A 66 -0.58 15.89 -2.76
N SER A 67 -1.39 16.83 -2.27
CA SER A 67 -1.47 17.12 -0.83
C SER A 67 -2.11 15.97 -0.05
N LEU A 68 -3.18 15.38 -0.57
CA LEU A 68 -3.83 14.21 0.05
C LEU A 68 -2.92 12.98 0.00
N GLU A 69 -2.20 12.80 -1.10
CA GLU A 69 -1.24 11.69 -1.22
C GLU A 69 -0.04 11.88 -0.30
N LEU A 70 0.47 13.10 -0.14
CA LEU A 70 1.55 13.39 0.81
C LEU A 70 1.11 13.14 2.26
N LEU A 71 -0.16 13.41 2.58
CA LEU A 71 -0.74 13.01 3.86
C LEU A 71 -0.76 11.47 4.01
N GLY A 72 -1.10 10.73 2.95
CA GLY A 72 -0.98 9.28 2.87
C GLY A 72 0.44 8.79 3.18
N VAL A 73 1.44 9.35 2.52
CA VAL A 73 2.88 9.07 2.77
C VAL A 73 3.25 9.34 4.22
N ALA A 74 2.80 10.47 4.78
CA ALA A 74 3.06 10.80 6.18
C ALA A 74 2.45 9.77 7.15
N ILE A 75 1.24 9.27 6.86
CA ILE A 75 0.58 8.23 7.65
C ILE A 75 1.34 6.91 7.55
N THR A 76 1.69 6.46 6.33
CA THR A 76 2.40 5.18 6.13
C THR A 76 3.78 5.20 6.79
N TRP A 77 4.52 6.30 6.67
CA TRP A 77 5.80 6.46 7.38
C TRP A 77 5.66 6.60 8.89
N SER A 78 4.57 7.18 9.39
CA SER A 78 4.28 7.21 10.83
C SER A 78 4.05 5.80 11.38
N ILE A 79 3.34 4.94 10.64
CA ILE A 79 3.14 3.52 11.01
C ILE A 79 4.48 2.80 11.07
N PHE A 80 5.35 2.99 10.07
CA PHE A 80 6.71 2.46 10.10
C PHE A 80 7.50 2.98 11.32
N ALA A 81 7.51 4.29 11.55
CA ALA A 81 8.28 4.91 12.63
C ALA A 81 7.85 4.39 14.01
N ILE A 82 6.54 4.28 14.25
CA ILE A 82 5.99 3.73 15.50
C ILE A 82 6.39 2.26 15.66
N ALA A 83 6.20 1.45 14.62
CA ALA A 83 6.56 0.02 14.65
C ALA A 83 8.07 -0.19 14.87
N TRP A 84 8.91 0.61 14.23
CA TRP A 84 10.36 0.56 14.35
C TRP A 84 10.83 1.01 15.74
N TYR A 85 10.26 2.09 16.27
CA TYR A 85 10.60 2.60 17.59
C TYR A 85 10.19 1.66 18.72
N LEU A 86 9.05 0.98 18.58
CA LEU A 86 8.55 0.02 19.57
C LEU A 86 9.18 -1.38 19.44
N ALA A 87 9.78 -1.71 18.30
CA ALA A 87 10.37 -3.02 18.05
C ALA A 87 11.36 -3.51 19.13
N PRO A 88 12.25 -2.67 19.72
CA PRO A 88 13.16 -3.13 20.79
C PRO A 88 12.43 -3.49 22.09
N ARG A 89 11.30 -2.85 22.39
CA ARG A 89 10.55 -3.02 23.64
C ARG A 89 9.54 -4.15 23.56
N GLU A 90 8.72 -4.13 22.51
CA GLU A 90 7.62 -5.09 22.31
C GLU A 90 8.09 -6.39 21.67
N GLN A 91 9.18 -6.32 20.89
CA GLN A 91 9.78 -7.42 20.13
C GLN A 91 8.77 -8.22 19.27
N GLN A 92 7.59 -7.69 18.98
CA GLN A 92 6.58 -8.41 18.20
C GLN A 92 6.96 -8.42 16.72
N ARG A 93 7.32 -9.61 16.22
CA ARG A 93 7.75 -9.82 14.82
C ARG A 93 6.71 -9.37 13.81
N ARG A 94 5.42 -9.56 14.11
CA ARG A 94 4.32 -9.11 13.26
C ARG A 94 4.28 -7.60 13.11
N ASN A 95 4.46 -6.84 14.20
CA ASN A 95 4.42 -5.38 14.16
C ASN A 95 5.63 -4.84 13.40
N LEU A 96 6.80 -5.43 13.61
CA LEU A 96 8.00 -5.11 12.84
C LEU A 96 7.79 -5.36 11.34
N PHE A 97 7.24 -6.53 10.96
CA PHE A 97 6.97 -6.85 9.56
C PHE A 97 5.97 -5.87 8.92
N MET A 98 4.89 -5.54 9.62
CA MET A 98 3.94 -4.52 9.15
C MET A 98 4.65 -3.19 8.95
N GLY A 99 5.39 -2.69 9.94
CA GLY A 99 6.14 -1.44 9.84
C GLY A 99 7.06 -1.40 8.61
N LEU A 100 7.83 -2.47 8.39
CA LEU A 100 8.71 -2.59 7.23
C LEU A 100 7.96 -2.59 5.89
N GLY A 101 6.79 -3.23 5.81
CA GLY A 101 5.93 -3.13 4.64
C GLY A 101 5.42 -1.70 4.41
N PHE A 102 4.98 -1.02 5.47
CA PHE A 102 4.54 0.39 5.43
C PHE A 102 5.64 1.37 5.02
N LEU A 103 6.92 1.05 5.27
CA LEU A 103 8.05 1.80 4.71
C LEU A 103 8.08 1.72 3.19
N ILE A 104 7.97 0.51 2.61
CA ILE A 104 7.98 0.31 1.16
C ILE A 104 6.79 1.00 0.52
N ILE A 105 5.60 0.87 1.12
CA ILE A 105 4.36 1.50 0.63
C ILE A 105 4.54 3.02 0.53
N GLY A 106 4.99 3.67 1.61
CA GLY A 106 5.19 5.12 1.59
C GLY A 106 6.27 5.58 0.60
N ILE A 107 7.30 4.76 0.35
CA ILE A 107 8.28 5.06 -0.72
C ILE A 107 7.62 4.97 -2.10
N MET A 108 6.80 3.94 -2.37
CA MET A 108 6.10 3.82 -3.65
C MET A 108 5.10 4.97 -3.86
N GLU A 109 4.34 5.36 -2.83
CA GLU A 109 3.42 6.50 -2.86
C GLU A 109 4.16 7.83 -3.11
N LEU A 110 5.32 8.03 -2.49
CA LEU A 110 6.14 9.21 -2.76
C LEU A 110 6.61 9.27 -4.22
N PHE A 111 7.04 8.13 -4.79
CA PHE A 111 7.45 8.08 -6.19
C PHE A 111 6.27 8.23 -7.16
N HIS A 112 5.07 7.75 -6.80
CA HIS A 112 3.85 8.01 -7.54
C HIS A 112 3.59 9.52 -7.65
N ILE A 113 3.59 10.24 -6.52
CA ILE A 113 3.45 11.71 -6.48
C ILE A 113 4.52 12.37 -7.35
N LEU A 114 5.80 12.04 -7.14
CA LEU A 114 6.91 12.71 -7.82
C LEU A 114 6.89 12.51 -9.35
N THR A 115 6.31 11.40 -9.82
CA THR A 115 6.21 11.06 -11.24
C THR A 115 4.85 11.40 -11.86
N TYR A 116 3.90 11.91 -11.06
CA TYR A 116 2.59 12.35 -11.53
C TYR A 116 2.72 13.53 -12.50
N PRO A 117 1.88 13.64 -13.57
CA PRO A 117 1.96 14.73 -14.53
C PRO A 117 2.01 16.12 -13.87
N GLY A 118 3.04 16.90 -14.20
CA GLY A 118 3.27 18.23 -13.61
C GLY A 118 4.16 18.23 -12.35
N MET A 119 4.68 17.07 -11.93
CA MET A 119 5.63 16.93 -10.81
C MET A 119 7.08 16.75 -11.27
N PRO A 120 8.09 16.98 -10.40
CA PRO A 120 9.49 17.14 -10.82
C PRO A 120 10.11 15.95 -11.55
N LEU A 121 9.63 14.72 -11.33
CA LEU A 121 10.17 13.53 -12.01
C LEU A 121 9.33 13.09 -13.22
N SER A 122 8.20 13.76 -13.49
CA SER A 122 7.29 13.38 -14.59
C SER A 122 7.92 13.51 -15.98
N GLU A 123 8.85 14.46 -16.17
CA GLU A 123 9.55 14.67 -17.45
C GLU A 123 10.76 13.74 -17.65
N VAL A 124 11.30 13.19 -16.56
CA VAL A 124 12.55 12.39 -16.55
C VAL A 124 12.25 10.89 -16.58
N VAL A 125 11.07 10.50 -16.10
CA VAL A 125 10.65 9.11 -15.96
C VAL A 125 9.71 8.75 -17.12
N ALA A 126 9.77 7.50 -17.56
CA ALA A 126 8.94 7.00 -18.65
C ALA A 126 7.44 7.14 -18.39
N GLU A 127 6.69 7.36 -19.46
CA GLU A 127 5.23 7.42 -19.44
C GLU A 127 4.65 6.12 -18.82
N GLY A 128 3.62 6.25 -17.98
CA GLY A 128 2.99 5.13 -17.27
C GLY A 128 3.73 4.64 -16.01
N ALA A 129 4.96 5.08 -15.72
CA ALA A 129 5.66 4.69 -14.50
C ALA A 129 4.94 5.15 -13.22
N CYS A 130 4.30 6.32 -13.28
CA CYS A 130 3.47 6.86 -12.20
C CYS A 130 2.41 5.86 -11.73
N MET A 131 1.66 5.26 -12.67
CA MET A 131 0.64 4.26 -12.36
C MET A 131 1.28 2.96 -11.84
N LEU A 132 2.43 2.56 -12.36
CA LEU A 132 3.13 1.37 -11.85
C LEU A 132 3.55 1.52 -10.38
N PHE A 133 4.04 2.69 -9.98
CA PHE A 133 4.32 2.96 -8.56
C PHE A 133 3.07 2.83 -7.70
N TRP A 134 1.93 3.37 -8.16
CA TRP A 134 0.65 3.25 -7.47
C TRP A 134 0.21 1.79 -7.31
N TYR A 135 0.15 1.03 -8.41
CA TYR A 135 -0.25 -0.38 -8.40
C TYR A 135 0.64 -1.23 -7.49
N VAL A 136 1.96 -1.04 -7.57
CA VAL A 136 2.92 -1.77 -6.75
C VAL A 136 2.79 -1.38 -5.27
N GLY A 137 2.53 -0.11 -4.96
CA GLY A 137 2.23 0.35 -3.61
C GLY A 137 1.00 -0.37 -3.04
N ARG A 138 -0.11 -0.43 -3.79
CA ARG A 138 -1.35 -1.10 -3.38
C ARG A 138 -1.19 -2.62 -3.25
N LEU A 139 -0.48 -3.25 -4.18
CA LEU A 139 -0.17 -4.68 -4.07
C LEU A 139 0.69 -4.96 -2.83
N THR A 140 1.68 -4.10 -2.56
CA THR A 140 2.53 -4.21 -1.37
C THR A 140 1.72 -4.05 -0.09
N LEU A 141 0.75 -3.13 -0.05
CA LEU A 141 -0.20 -2.99 1.06
C LEU A 141 -1.00 -4.27 1.28
N PHE A 142 -1.62 -4.80 0.23
CA PHE A 142 -2.38 -6.03 0.31
C PHE A 142 -1.53 -7.20 0.82
N LEU A 143 -0.35 -7.41 0.23
CA LEU A 143 0.56 -8.48 0.62
C LEU A 143 1.09 -8.31 2.04
N THR A 144 1.42 -7.09 2.46
CA THR A 144 1.88 -6.80 3.83
C THR A 144 0.82 -7.18 4.84
N LEU A 145 -0.43 -6.75 4.62
CA LEU A 145 -1.53 -7.06 5.54
C LEU A 145 -1.85 -8.57 5.54
N ALA A 146 -1.91 -9.20 4.36
CA ALA A 146 -2.19 -10.62 4.24
C ALA A 146 -1.10 -11.50 4.89
N LEU A 147 0.18 -11.21 4.64
CA LEU A 147 1.30 -11.95 5.20
C LEU A 147 1.46 -11.70 6.70
N ALA A 148 1.12 -10.50 7.19
CA ALA A 148 1.12 -10.22 8.62
C ALA A 148 0.15 -11.12 9.40
N LEU A 149 -0.96 -11.56 8.79
CA LEU A 149 -1.90 -12.52 9.40
C LEU A 149 -1.30 -13.93 9.53
N ALA A 150 -0.36 -14.30 8.66
CA ALA A 150 0.32 -15.59 8.72
C ALA A 150 1.40 -15.64 9.81
N ILE A 151 1.82 -14.49 10.35
CA ILE A 151 2.82 -14.42 11.42
C ILE A 151 2.17 -14.79 12.76
N PRO A 152 2.68 -15.81 13.48
CA PRO A 152 2.11 -16.22 14.76
C PRO A 152 2.09 -15.10 15.81
N VAL A 153 1.00 -15.04 16.58
CA VAL A 153 0.87 -14.16 17.74
C VAL A 153 1.93 -14.55 18.79
N GLY A 154 2.57 -13.56 19.43
CA GLY A 154 3.60 -13.81 20.45
C GLY A 154 4.98 -14.13 19.87
N SER A 155 5.10 -14.13 18.55
CA SER A 155 6.38 -14.29 17.87
C SER A 155 7.33 -13.12 18.15
N ILE A 156 8.53 -13.44 18.63
CA ILE A 156 9.57 -12.46 18.98
C ILE A 156 10.52 -12.23 17.79
N ALA A 157 10.86 -10.98 17.50
CA ALA A 157 11.85 -10.59 16.52
C ALA A 157 13.19 -10.27 17.19
N SER A 158 14.25 -10.87 16.66
CA SER A 158 15.62 -10.59 17.07
C SER A 158 16.13 -9.25 16.51
N PRO A 159 17.16 -8.62 17.13
CA PRO A 159 17.80 -7.43 16.58
C PRO A 159 18.36 -7.62 15.16
N ARG A 160 18.79 -8.84 14.83
CA ARG A 160 19.28 -9.19 13.49
C ARG A 160 18.15 -9.20 12.46
N GLU A 161 17.01 -9.79 12.77
CA GLU A 161 15.81 -9.72 11.92
C GLU A 161 15.35 -8.27 11.72
N ARG A 162 15.45 -7.44 12.76
CA ARG A 162 15.13 -6.01 12.69
C ARG A 162 15.97 -5.26 11.68
N ASN A 163 17.29 -5.26 11.86
CA ASN A 163 18.19 -4.51 10.99
C ASN A 163 18.29 -5.15 9.59
N GLY A 164 18.26 -6.47 9.51
CA GLY A 164 18.21 -7.20 8.23
C GLY A 164 16.94 -6.91 7.45
N GLY A 165 15.79 -6.85 8.12
CA GLY A 165 14.51 -6.51 7.52
C GLY A 165 14.46 -5.07 7.01
N LEU A 166 15.05 -4.11 7.71
CA LEU A 166 15.19 -2.74 7.21
C LEU A 166 16.05 -2.69 5.95
N PHE A 167 17.22 -3.32 6.00
CA PHE A 167 18.13 -3.36 4.86
C PHE A 167 17.48 -4.02 3.63
N SER A 168 16.81 -5.15 3.81
CA SER A 168 16.13 -5.83 2.71
C SER A 168 14.96 -5.01 2.15
N SER A 169 14.20 -4.32 3.00
CA SER A 169 13.09 -3.46 2.57
C SER A 169 13.58 -2.27 1.76
N LEU A 170 14.67 -1.62 2.19
CA LEU A 170 15.30 -0.53 1.44
C LEU A 170 15.89 -1.00 0.12
N LEU A 171 16.59 -2.15 0.12
CA LEU A 171 17.15 -2.73 -1.10
C LEU A 171 16.06 -3.08 -2.11
N LEU A 172 14.94 -3.65 -1.63
CA LEU A 172 13.78 -3.94 -2.46
C LEU A 172 13.17 -2.65 -3.03
N ALA A 173 12.97 -1.63 -2.20
CA ALA A 173 12.44 -0.34 -2.65
C ALA A 173 13.32 0.31 -3.72
N ILE A 174 14.65 0.31 -3.53
CA ILE A 174 15.61 0.79 -4.54
C ILE A 174 15.51 -0.01 -5.84
N GLY A 175 15.41 -1.35 -5.74
CA GLY A 175 15.23 -2.21 -6.90
C GLY A 175 13.94 -1.91 -7.66
N LEU A 176 12.83 -1.68 -6.97
CA LEU A 176 11.55 -1.29 -7.55
C LEU A 176 11.64 0.09 -8.23
N ILE A 177 12.20 1.09 -7.55
CA ILE A 177 12.40 2.44 -8.12
C ILE A 177 13.20 2.37 -9.43
N TYR A 178 14.23 1.53 -9.47
CA TYR A 178 15.03 1.35 -10.67
C TYR A 178 14.26 0.59 -11.76
N PHE A 179 13.54 -0.49 -11.42
CA PHE A 179 12.98 -1.40 -12.42
C PHE A 179 11.64 -0.93 -13.00
N LEU A 180 10.76 -0.34 -12.18
CA LEU A 180 9.38 0.00 -12.60
C LEU A 180 9.32 0.96 -13.80
N PRO A 181 10.12 2.05 -13.87
CA PRO A 181 10.14 2.89 -15.07
C PRO A 181 10.57 2.16 -16.34
N ARG A 182 11.43 1.14 -16.23
CA ARG A 182 11.89 0.38 -17.41
C ARG A 182 10.84 -0.60 -17.90
N LEU A 183 9.95 -1.05 -17.04
CA LEU A 183 8.80 -1.86 -17.42
C LEU A 183 7.79 -1.04 -18.24
N SER A 184 7.61 0.25 -17.90
CA SER A 184 6.64 1.10 -18.62
C SER A 184 7.11 1.50 -20.03
N VAL A 185 8.42 1.55 -20.28
CA VAL A 185 9.00 1.82 -21.62
C VAL A 185 8.76 0.67 -22.61
N ASN A 186 8.36 -0.53 -22.15
CA ASN A 186 8.14 -1.66 -23.05
C ASN A 186 6.68 -1.70 -23.51
N PRO A 187 6.34 -1.18 -24.72
CA PRO A 187 4.95 -1.03 -25.16
C PRO A 187 4.21 -2.37 -25.30
N TYR A 188 4.93 -3.50 -25.32
CA TYR A 188 4.32 -4.82 -25.42
C TYR A 188 3.79 -5.37 -24.08
N LEU A 189 4.17 -4.79 -22.94
CA LEU A 189 3.76 -5.28 -21.61
C LEU A 189 2.58 -4.52 -21.00
N LEU A 190 2.31 -3.28 -21.44
CA LEU A 190 1.27 -2.45 -20.81
C LEU A 190 0.67 -1.39 -21.75
N TYR A 191 0.48 -1.69 -23.05
CA TYR A 191 -0.35 -0.84 -23.92
C TYR A 191 -1.82 -1.02 -23.54
N ILE A 192 -2.30 -0.21 -22.58
CA ILE A 192 -3.73 0.01 -22.33
C ILE A 192 -4.08 1.33 -23.02
N PRO A 193 -4.81 1.30 -24.16
CA PRO A 193 -5.14 2.48 -24.96
C PRO A 193 -5.85 3.59 -24.17
N GLU A 194 -6.56 3.23 -23.11
CA GLU A 194 -7.32 4.17 -22.27
C GLU A 194 -6.45 5.11 -21.39
N MET A 195 -5.14 4.85 -21.25
CA MET A 195 -4.26 5.64 -20.37
C MET A 195 -3.86 7.03 -20.91
N THR A 196 -4.25 7.36 -22.16
CA THR A 196 -4.03 8.71 -22.74
C THR A 196 -5.08 9.73 -22.31
N ASN A 197 -6.19 9.29 -21.70
CA ASN A 197 -7.20 10.18 -21.15
C ASN A 197 -7.04 10.27 -19.63
N GLY A 198 -6.54 11.41 -19.13
CA GLY A 198 -6.47 11.70 -17.69
C GLY A 198 -7.82 11.51 -16.94
N TYR A 199 -8.93 11.51 -17.67
CA TYR A 199 -10.28 11.23 -17.20
C TYR A 199 -10.50 9.78 -16.71
N LEU A 200 -9.86 8.78 -17.32
CA LEU A 200 -10.05 7.37 -16.94
C LEU A 200 -9.20 6.98 -15.72
N ASN A 201 -8.05 7.63 -15.53
CA ASN A 201 -7.18 7.36 -14.38
C ASN A 201 -7.83 7.78 -13.06
N ILE A 202 -8.61 8.87 -13.04
CA ILE A 202 -9.29 9.34 -11.81
C ILE A 202 -10.42 8.40 -11.37
N VAL A 203 -11.17 7.85 -12.33
CA VAL A 203 -12.25 6.88 -12.07
C VAL A 203 -11.67 5.59 -11.47
N ILE A 204 -10.54 5.13 -12.01
CA ILE A 204 -9.82 3.94 -11.50
C ILE A 204 -9.13 4.23 -10.15
N GLU A 205 -8.53 5.41 -9.96
CA GLU A 205 -7.88 5.81 -8.71
C GLU A 205 -8.84 5.97 -7.53
N LEU A 206 -10.07 6.43 -7.79
CA LEU A 206 -11.13 6.58 -6.79
C LEU A 206 -11.99 5.31 -6.62
N GLY A 207 -11.76 4.27 -7.43
CA GLY A 207 -12.51 3.02 -7.37
C GLY A 207 -13.98 3.15 -7.74
N LEU A 208 -14.27 3.98 -8.76
CA LEU A 208 -15.61 4.21 -9.32
C LEU A 208 -15.83 3.40 -10.60
#